data_AF-C0PTQ8-F1
#
_entry.id   AF-C0PTQ8-F1
#
_cell.length_a   1.000
_cell.length_b   1.000
_cell.length_c   1.000
_cell.angle_alpha   90.00
_cell.angle_beta   90.00
_cell.angle_gamma   90.00
#
_symmetry.space_group_name_H-M   'P 1'
#
loop_
_entity.id
_entity.type
_entity.pdbx_description
1 polymer ?
#
loop_
_entity_poly.entity_id
_entity_poly.type
_entity_poly.pdbx_seq_one_letter_code
_entity_poly.pdbx_strand_id
1 'polypeptide(L)' 'MSIYRATVIAPRGVSVKVKPRKLKFTKKNEKLSYMLSVSAKPLELLPGNSETVFGQLLWSDGKHVVQSPIVVTRQKPY' A
#
# COMPACT_ATOMS: atom_id res chain seq x y z
N MET A 1 4.08 9.77 22.96
CA MET A 1 4.06 10.26 21.57
C MET A 1 4.72 9.21 20.70
N SER A 2 4.13 8.86 19.56
CA SER A 2 4.69 7.92 18.60
C SER A 2 4.67 8.52 17.20
N ILE A 3 5.74 8.30 16.43
CA ILE A 3 5.82 8.73 15.03
C ILE A 3 5.96 7.48 14.17
N TYR A 4 4.89 7.14 13.46
CA TYR A 4 4.91 6.06 12.50
C TYR A 4 5.41 6.57 11.16
N ARG A 5 6.37 5.86 10.56
CA ARG A 5 6.87 6.10 9.21
C ARG A 5 6.35 5.02 8.27
N ALA A 6 5.88 5.43 7.11
CA ALA A 6 5.41 4.51 6.09
C ALA A 6 6.58 3.94 5.28
N THR A 7 6.60 2.62 5.12
CA THR A 7 7.43 1.90 4.17
C THR A 7 6.52 1.13 3.23
N VAL A 8 6.72 1.28 1.92
CA VAL A 8 5.90 0.63 0.89
C VAL A 8 6.76 -0.40 0.18
N ILE A 9 6.32 -1.66 0.20
CA ILE A 9 6.82 -2.71 -0.67
C ILE A 9 5.81 -2.86 -1.79
N ALA A 10 6.13 -2.28 -2.94
CA ALA A 10 5.20 -2.17 -4.05
C ALA A 10 4.99 -3.53 -4.75
N PRO A 11 3.76 -3.89 -5.15
CA PRO A 11 3.52 -5.04 -6.00
C PRO A 11 4.26 -4.92 -7.34
N ARG A 12 4.64 -6.06 -7.92
CA ARG A 12 5.39 -6.10 -9.18
C ARG A 12 4.65 -5.36 -10.31
N GLY A 13 5.31 -4.39 -10.92
CA GLY A 13 4.73 -3.60 -12.02
C GLY A 13 3.60 -2.65 -11.59
N VAL A 14 3.47 -2.36 -10.29
CA VAL A 14 2.50 -1.42 -9.73
C VAL A 14 3.25 -0.33 -8.95
N SER A 15 2.90 0.93 -9.19
CA SER A 15 3.37 2.06 -8.39
C SER A 15 2.40 2.28 -7.23
N VAL A 16 2.93 2.39 -6.01
CA VAL A 16 2.16 2.70 -4.80
C VAL A 16 2.80 3.90 -4.11
N LYS A 17 1.98 4.93 -3.83
CA LYS A 17 2.40 6.14 -3.12
C LYS A 17 1.52 6.36 -1.90
N VAL A 18 2.12 6.79 -0.80
CA VAL A 18 1.41 7.12 0.45
C VAL A 18 1.66 8.57 0.84
N LYS A 19 0.59 9.27 1.24
CA LYS A 19 0.66 10.65 1.77
C LYS A 19 -0.30 10.83 2.96
N PRO A 20 0.15 11.41 4.09
CA PRO A 20 1.56 11.73 4.40
C PRO A 20 2.41 10.47 4.60
N ARG A 21 3.74 10.59 4.56
CA ARG A 21 4.69 9.47 4.84
C ARG A 21 4.98 9.27 6.33
N LYS A 22 4.46 10.17 7.18
CA LYS A 22 4.63 10.15 8.63
C LYS A 22 3.30 10.47 9.30
N LEU A 23 2.97 9.72 10.33
CA LEU A 23 1.82 9.96 11.19
C LEU A 23 2.33 10.16 12.62
N LYS A 24 2.10 11.34 13.19
CA LYS A 24 2.57 11.72 14.52
C LYS A 24 1.40 11.74 15.49
N PHE A 25 1.33 10.73 16.35
CA PHE A 25 0.32 10.62 17.40
C PHE A 25 0.83 11.26 18.69
N THR A 26 0.11 12.25 19.16
CA THR A 26 0.43 13.06 20.34
C THR A 26 -0.42 12.70 21.54
N LYS A 27 -1.66 12.20 21.33
CA LYS A 27 -2.60 11.83 22.40
C LYS A 27 -3.11 10.40 22.23
N LYS A 28 -3.52 9.78 23.34
CA LYS A 28 -4.21 8.47 23.31
C LYS A 28 -5.54 8.63 22.56
N ASN A 29 -5.90 7.63 21.76
CA ASN A 29 -7.12 7.59 20.93
C ASN A 29 -7.19 8.65 19.80
N GLU A 30 -6.10 9.34 19.49
CA GLU A 30 -6.03 10.21 18.32
C GLU A 30 -6.15 9.41 17.03
N LYS A 31 -6.90 9.95 16.06
CA LYS A 31 -7.09 9.34 14.73
C LYS A 31 -6.47 10.25 13.68
N LEU A 32 -5.62 9.69 12.84
CA LEU A 32 -5.02 10.37 11.70
C LEU A 32 -5.33 9.58 10.44
N SER A 33 -5.50 10.31 9.33
CA SER A 33 -5.80 9.72 8.03
C SER A 33 -4.58 9.76 7.11
N TYR A 34 -4.54 8.82 6.18
CA TYR A 34 -3.57 8.80 5.09
C TYR A 34 -4.27 8.37 3.80
N MET A 35 -3.67 8.73 2.67
CA MET A 35 -4.12 8.33 1.35
C MET A 35 -3.07 7.44 0.70
N LEU A 36 -3.53 6.32 0.16
CA LEU A 36 -2.75 5.41 -0.67
C LEU A 36 -3.18 5.58 -2.12
N SER A 37 -2.27 5.97 -3.00
CA SER A 37 -2.49 6.06 -4.44
C SER A 37 -1.81 4.87 -5.12
N VAL A 38 -2.61 4.04 -5.77
CA VAL A 38 -2.16 2.86 -6.51
C VAL A 38 -2.32 3.14 -8.00
N SER A 39 -1.28 2.85 -8.79
CA SER A 39 -1.28 3.04 -10.23
C SER A 39 -0.54 1.90 -10.90
N ALA A 40 -1.21 1.20 -11.82
CA ALA A 40 -0.63 0.14 -12.62
C ALA A 40 -0.67 0.53 -14.09
N LYS A 41 0.36 0.15 -14.85
CA LYS A 41 0.27 0.20 -16.31
C LYS A 41 -0.60 -0.97 -16.80
N PRO A 42 -1.30 -0.82 -17.93
CA PRO A 42 -1.91 -1.95 -18.60
C PRO A 42 -0.89 -3.07 -18.78
N LEU A 43 -1.32 -4.30 -18.51
CA LEU A 43 -0.53 -5.49 -18.76
C LEU A 43 -1.17 -6.19 -19.97
N GLU A 44 -0.36 -6.49 -20.98
CA GLU A 44 -0.80 -7.30 -22.10
C GLU A 44 -1.00 -8.73 -21.62
N LEU A 45 -2.27 -9.09 -21.45
CA LEU A 45 -2.72 -10.44 -21.11
C LEU A 45 -3.40 -11.06 -22.35
N LEU A 46 -3.43 -12.38 -22.40
CA LEU A 46 -4.33 -13.09 -23.32
C LEU A 46 -5.78 -12.93 -22.83
N PRO A 47 -6.79 -12.91 -23.72
CA PRO A 47 -8.19 -12.90 -23.32
C PRO A 47 -8.50 -14.06 -22.36
N GLY A 48 -9.22 -13.78 -21.28
CA GLY A 48 -9.51 -14.76 -20.22
C GLY A 48 -8.43 -14.92 -19.16
N ASN A 49 -7.25 -14.31 -19.32
CA ASN A 49 -6.18 -14.40 -18.32
C ASN A 49 -6.25 -13.27 -17.29
N SER A 50 -5.70 -13.57 -16.11
CA SER A 50 -5.47 -12.60 -15.04
C SER A 50 -4.08 -12.77 -14.43
N GLU A 51 -3.59 -11.70 -13.82
CA GLU A 51 -2.37 -11.71 -13.03
C GLU A 51 -2.66 -11.05 -11.68
N THR A 52 -2.28 -11.74 -10.60
CA THR A 52 -2.37 -11.22 -9.24
C THR A 52 -0.97 -11.00 -8.68
N VAL A 53 -0.73 -9.79 -8.17
CA VAL A 53 0.53 -9.40 -7.54
C VAL A 53 0.28 -8.84 -6.14
N PHE A 54 1.27 -9.02 -5.27
CA PHE A 54 1.19 -8.71 -3.84
C PHE A 54 2.23 -7.68 -3.44
N GLY A 55 1.87 -6.84 -2.47
CA GLY A 55 2.73 -5.88 -1.81
C GLY A 55 2.22 -5.58 -0.41
N GLN A 56 2.79 -4.58 0.25
CA GLN A 56 2.41 -4.23 1.61
C GLN A 56 2.78 -2.78 1.95
N LEU A 57 1.96 -2.17 2.79
CA LEU A 57 2.23 -0.93 3.50
C LEU A 57 2.58 -1.27 4.96
N LEU A 58 3.75 -0.83 5.40
CA LEU A 58 4.21 -0.96 6.77
C LEU A 58 4.25 0.42 7.41
N TRP A 59 3.64 0.55 8.58
CA TRP A 59 3.82 1.70 9.47
C TRP A 59 4.63 1.24 10.68
N SER A 60 5.77 1.88 10.94
CA SER A 60 6.57 1.58 12.13
C SER A 60 7.05 2.83 12.84
N ASP A 61 7.01 2.78 14.17
CA ASP A 61 7.63 3.76 15.08
C ASP A 61 8.96 3.25 15.68
N GLY A 62 9.46 2.09 15.22
CA GLY A 62 10.64 1.40 15.74
C GLY A 62 10.35 0.34 16.81
N LYS A 63 9.15 0.33 17.41
CA LYS A 63 8.72 -0.68 18.38
C LYS A 63 7.50 -1.46 17.90
N HIS A 64 6.53 -0.76 17.32
CA HIS A 64 5.32 -1.32 16.77
C HIS A 64 5.43 -1.35 15.25
N VAL A 65 4.82 -2.38 14.65
CA VAL A 65 4.70 -2.52 13.20
C VAL A 65 3.24 -2.81 12.89
N VAL A 66 2.61 -1.91 12.12
CA VAL A 66 1.27 -2.11 11.58
C VAL A 66 1.43 -2.43 10.09
N GLN A 67 1.04 -3.63 9.71
CA GLN A 67 1.17 -4.13 8.35
C GLN A 67 -0.20 -4.21 7.68
N SER A 68 -0.29 -3.67 6.46
CA SER A 68 -1.48 -3.73 5.62
C SER A 68 -1.12 -4.34 4.26
N PRO A 69 -1.60 -5.55 3.93
CA PRO A 69 -1.39 -6.17 2.62
C PRO A 69 -2.02 -5.35 1.49
N ILE A 70 -1.38 -5.36 0.33
CA ILE A 70 -1.88 -4.75 -0.91
C ILE A 70 -1.96 -5.86 -1.96
N VAL A 71 -3.14 -6.11 -2.49
CA VAL A 71 -3.38 -7.10 -3.56
C VAL A 71 -3.90 -6.37 -4.78
N VAL A 72 -3.29 -6.64 -5.93
CA VAL A 72 -3.73 -6.08 -7.22
C VAL A 72 -3.93 -7.23 -8.19
N THR A 73 -5.16 -7.36 -8.68
CA THR A 73 -5.52 -8.30 -9.75
C THR A 73 -5.80 -7.51 -11.02
N ARG A 74 -5.06 -7.83 -12.08
CA ARG A 74 -5.25 -7.31 -13.43
C ARG A 74 -5.85 -8.41 -14.27
N GLN A 75 -6.94 -8.14 -14.96
CA GLN A 75 -7.65 -9.14 -15.74
C GLN A 75 -7.95 -8.59 -17.14
N LYS A 76 -7.84 -9.44 -18.15
CA LYS A 76 -8.36 -9.17 -19.49
C LYS A 76 -9.57 -10.08 -19.71
N PRO A 77 -10.79 -9.51 -19.74
CA PRO A 77 -11.98 -10.27 -20.09
C PRO A 77 -11.83 -10.94 -21.46
N TYR A 78 -12.64 -11.97 -21.71
CA TYR A 78 -12.80 -12.54 -23.05
C TYR A 78 -13.32 -11.49 -24.05
#